data_AF-A0A8J5R2B9-F1
#
_entry.id   AF-A0A8J5R2B9-F1
#
_cell.length_a   1.000
_cell.length_b   1.000
_cell.length_c   1.000
_cell.angle_alpha   90.00
_cell.angle_beta   90.00
_cell.angle_gamma   90.00
#
_symmetry.space_group_name_H-M   'P 1'
#
loop_
_entity.id
_entity.type
_entity.pdbx_description
1 polymer ?
#
loop_
_entity_poly.entity_id
_entity_poly.type
_entity_poly.pdbx_seq_one_letter_code
_entity_poly.pdbx_strand_id
1 'polypeptide(L)'
;MLKAEDRGIDRACVTTLEGLRISSHNTIESLLESDFKLVINDVTYDVSPPEQEKYTMETMQKLSDVQVTVSQLYETLQCTEHNSILEREVIAELEQVILELQPLEEKKLELEVAAERRANLHSWIGLVAMAVQFGILARLTWWEYSWDIMEPVTYFVTYATGMLCYIYFVVTRQEYMLPEVMNRRYLKAFHRRAKAVGLDLTRYNMLKDQAYELETTLKIIRGPLWNHKNKVEQKLRQKMRSSSSSSSSSSRSRSPSSSPSPEKTKPT
;
A
#
# COMPACT_ATOMS: atom_id res chain seq x y z
N MET A 1 -7.00 24.18 -0.44
CA MET A 1 -5.61 23.86 -0.83
C MET A 1 -4.66 24.64 0.07
N LEU A 2 -4.64 25.98 0.02
CA LEU A 2 -3.79 26.82 0.89
C LEU A 2 -3.89 26.49 2.40
N LYS A 3 -5.10 26.43 2.98
CA LYS A 3 -5.30 26.06 4.39
C LYS A 3 -4.93 24.61 4.76
N ALA A 4 -4.77 23.74 3.76
CA ALA A 4 -4.41 22.34 3.98
C ALA A 4 -2.89 22.12 3.87
N GLU A 5 -2.22 22.99 3.12
CA GLU A 5 -0.76 22.98 2.94
C GLU A 5 -0.05 23.54 4.19
N ASP A 6 -0.59 24.62 4.77
CA ASP A 6 -0.05 25.23 5.98
C ASP A 6 -1.11 25.37 7.07
N ARG A 7 -0.83 24.79 8.24
CA ARG A 7 -1.70 24.83 9.42
C ARG A 7 -1.66 26.18 10.15
N GLY A 8 -0.71 27.06 9.84
CA GLY A 8 -0.62 28.42 10.37
C GLY A 8 -1.55 29.44 9.68
N ILE A 9 -2.29 29.01 8.65
CA ILE A 9 -3.23 29.88 7.91
C ILE A 9 -4.66 29.72 8.48
N ASP A 10 -5.05 30.66 9.33
CA ASP A 10 -6.41 30.71 9.90
C ASP A 10 -7.43 31.20 8.86
N ARG A 11 -7.08 32.25 8.10
CA ARG A 11 -7.97 32.87 7.11
C ARG A 11 -7.27 33.10 5.78
N ALA A 12 -7.91 32.68 4.69
CA ALA A 12 -7.49 33.00 3.34
C ALA A 12 -8.73 33.41 2.54
N CYS A 13 -8.72 34.58 1.91
CA CYS A 13 -9.77 35.04 1.02
C CYS A 13 -9.20 35.78 -0.18
N VAL A 14 -9.90 35.64 -1.31
CA VAL A 14 -9.57 36.34 -2.54
C VAL A 14 -10.52 37.51 -2.70
N THR A 15 -9.98 38.69 -2.98
CA THR A 15 -10.72 39.94 -3.18
C THR A 15 -10.30 40.57 -4.49
N THR A 16 -11.23 41.21 -5.17
CA THR A 16 -10.93 42.08 -6.32
C THR A 16 -10.11 43.28 -5.85
N LEU A 17 -9.47 44.01 -6.77
CA LEU A 17 -8.75 45.25 -6.46
C LEU A 17 -9.58 46.28 -5.67
N GLU A 18 -10.91 46.27 -5.85
CA GLU A 18 -11.88 47.13 -5.18
C GLU A 18 -12.33 46.63 -3.79
N GLY A 19 -11.77 45.53 -3.29
CA GLY A 19 -12.09 44.97 -1.97
C GLY A 19 -13.35 44.10 -1.93
N LEU A 20 -13.98 43.84 -3.08
CA LEU A 20 -15.10 42.91 -3.20
C LEU A 20 -14.61 41.46 -3.05
N ARG A 21 -15.25 40.68 -2.17
CA ARG A 21 -14.88 39.28 -1.94
C ARG A 21 -15.38 38.40 -3.08
N ILE A 22 -14.46 37.66 -3.71
CA ILE A 22 -14.78 36.72 -4.77
C ILE A 22 -15.33 35.42 -4.17
N SER A 23 -16.37 34.87 -4.81
CA SER A 23 -17.03 33.64 -4.37
C SER A 23 -16.07 32.45 -4.39
N SER A 24 -16.21 31.54 -3.42
CA SER A 24 -15.44 30.30 -3.32
C SER A 24 -15.72 29.29 -4.45
N HIS A 25 -16.75 29.53 -5.26
CA HIS A 25 -17.13 28.67 -6.39
C HIS A 25 -16.64 29.19 -7.74
N ASN A 26 -15.99 30.36 -7.79
CA ASN A 26 -15.48 30.88 -9.05
C ASN A 26 -14.39 29.96 -9.61
N THR A 27 -14.38 29.77 -10.93
CA THR A 27 -13.33 29.02 -11.62
C THR A 27 -12.02 29.79 -11.54
N ILE A 28 -10.90 29.06 -11.43
CA ILE A 28 -9.56 29.66 -11.39
C ILE A 28 -9.29 30.41 -12.71
N GLU A 29 -9.80 29.93 -13.83
CA GLU A 29 -9.68 30.57 -15.14
C GLU A 29 -10.25 31.99 -15.14
N SER A 30 -11.53 32.16 -14.77
CA SER A 30 -12.14 33.49 -14.62
C SER A 30 -11.47 34.36 -13.54
N LEU A 31 -10.87 33.77 -12.51
CA LEU A 31 -10.10 34.52 -11.52
C LEU A 31 -8.78 35.08 -12.10
N LEU A 32 -8.14 34.37 -13.03
CA LEU A 32 -6.88 34.74 -13.66
C LEU A 32 -7.05 35.72 -14.83
N GLU A 33 -8.28 36.02 -15.25
CA GLU A 33 -8.57 37.04 -16.26
C GLU A 33 -8.35 38.47 -15.76
N SER A 34 -8.39 38.67 -14.43
CA SER A 34 -8.27 39.97 -13.79
C SER A 34 -7.28 39.94 -12.63
N ASP A 35 -6.62 41.06 -12.38
CA ASP A 35 -5.79 41.24 -11.18
C ASP A 35 -6.64 41.07 -9.90
N PHE A 36 -6.09 40.35 -8.93
CA PHE A 36 -6.77 40.09 -7.66
C PHE A 36 -5.83 40.22 -6.47
N LYS A 37 -6.42 40.49 -5.31
CA LYS A 37 -5.73 40.52 -4.02
C LYS A 37 -5.98 39.22 -3.28
N LEU A 38 -4.92 38.54 -2.86
CA LEU A 38 -4.97 37.38 -1.99
C LEU A 38 -4.67 37.82 -0.56
N VAL A 39 -5.67 37.75 0.32
CA VAL A 39 -5.52 38.08 1.74
C VAL A 39 -5.30 36.77 2.51
N ILE A 40 -4.14 36.64 3.12
CA ILE A 40 -3.76 35.51 4.00
C ILE A 40 -3.54 36.08 5.41
N ASN A 41 -4.37 35.65 6.35
CA ASN A 41 -4.47 36.20 7.70
C ASN A 41 -4.64 37.73 7.65
N ASP A 42 -3.59 38.48 7.99
CA ASP A 42 -3.56 39.95 7.99
C ASP A 42 -2.68 40.54 6.86
N VAL A 43 -2.09 39.69 6.01
CA VAL A 43 -1.21 40.10 4.90
C VAL A 43 -1.99 40.07 3.58
N THR A 44 -1.89 41.15 2.82
CA THR A 44 -2.50 41.28 1.49
C THR A 44 -1.44 41.19 0.41
N TYR A 45 -1.62 40.26 -0.52
CA TYR A 45 -0.75 40.06 -1.69
C TYR A 45 -1.48 40.49 -2.95
N ASP A 46 -0.88 41.40 -3.71
CA ASP A 46 -1.40 41.80 -5.02
C ASP A 46 -0.83 40.85 -6.07
N VAL A 47 -1.72 40.12 -6.75
CA VAL A 47 -1.37 39.09 -7.73
C VAL A 47 -1.85 39.55 -9.10
N SER A 48 -0.88 39.76 -10.00
CA SER A 48 -1.12 40.05 -11.42
C SER A 48 -0.85 38.78 -12.24
N PRO A 49 -1.89 38.11 -12.77
CA PRO A 49 -1.72 36.93 -13.59
C PRO A 49 -0.94 37.22 -14.88
N PRO A 50 -0.13 36.28 -15.40
CA PRO A 50 0.44 36.42 -16.72
C PRO A 50 -0.66 36.40 -17.80
N GLU A 51 -0.48 37.17 -18.87
CA GLU A 51 -1.41 37.16 -20.00
C GLU A 51 -1.52 35.75 -20.59
N GLN A 52 -2.72 35.17 -20.54
CA GLN A 52 -2.98 33.88 -21.16
C GLN A 52 -3.01 34.07 -22.68
N GLU A 53 -2.29 33.23 -23.42
CA GLU A 53 -2.40 33.17 -24.88
C GLU A 53 -3.84 32.86 -25.25
N LYS A 54 -4.54 33.87 -25.80
CA LYS A 54 -5.90 33.69 -26.29
C LYS A 54 -5.83 32.85 -27.55
N TYR A 55 -6.18 31.58 -27.44
CA TYR A 55 -6.39 30.73 -28.61
C TYR A 55 -7.42 31.40 -29.53
N THR A 56 -7.09 31.51 -30.82
CA THR A 56 -8.04 32.01 -31.81
C THR A 56 -9.29 31.13 -31.81
N MET A 57 -10.48 31.73 -31.86
CA MET A 57 -11.76 31.01 -31.86
C MET A 57 -11.82 29.91 -32.93
N GLU A 58 -11.18 30.13 -34.08
CA GLU A 58 -11.04 29.14 -35.16
C GLU A 58 -10.25 27.90 -34.73
N THR A 59 -9.20 28.06 -33.93
CA THR A 59 -8.37 26.95 -33.42
C THR A 59 -9.12 26.14 -32.36
N MET A 60 -9.89 26.82 -31.50
CA MET A 60 -10.77 26.16 -30.52
C MET A 60 -11.89 25.36 -31.19
N GLN A 61 -12.51 25.91 -32.25
CA GLN A 61 -13.54 25.20 -33.01
C GLN A 61 -13.00 23.93 -33.67
N LYS A 62 -11.85 24.01 -34.36
CA LYS A 62 -11.19 22.85 -34.97
C LYS A 62 -10.86 21.76 -33.94
N LEU A 63 -10.39 22.14 -32.75
CA LEU A 63 -10.13 21.18 -31.67
C LEU A 63 -11.43 20.53 -31.16
N SER A 64 -12.52 21.29 -31.06
CA SER A 64 -13.82 20.74 -30.67
C SER A 64 -14.35 19.74 -31.70
N ASP A 65 -14.17 20.02 -32.99
CA ASP A 65 -14.59 19.12 -34.08
C ASP A 65 -13.77 17.82 -34.06
N VAL A 66 -12.46 17.92 -33.82
CA VAL A 66 -11.60 16.74 -33.62
C VAL A 66 -12.04 15.94 -32.39
N GLN A 67 -12.39 16.60 -31.29
CA GLN A 67 -12.88 15.91 -30.10
C GLN A 67 -14.20 15.16 -30.35
N VAL A 68 -15.14 15.79 -31.08
CA VAL A 68 -16.43 15.17 -31.42
C VAL A 68 -16.23 13.98 -32.35
N THR A 69 -15.40 14.10 -33.38
CA THR A 69 -15.10 12.99 -34.31
C THR A 69 -14.41 11.83 -33.61
N VAL A 70 -13.46 12.09 -32.70
CA VAL A 70 -12.82 11.05 -31.88
C VAL A 70 -13.84 10.38 -30.94
N SER A 71 -14.74 11.15 -30.34
CA SER A 71 -15.80 10.62 -29.45
C SER A 71 -16.78 9.73 -30.22
N GLN A 72 -17.23 10.19 -31.40
CA GLN A 72 -18.10 9.43 -32.28
C GLN A 72 -17.41 8.14 -32.76
N LEU A 73 -16.12 8.20 -33.10
CA LEU A 73 -15.36 7.02 -33.46
C LEU A 73 -15.28 6.03 -32.29
N TYR A 74 -15.04 6.51 -31.07
CA TYR A 74 -14.99 5.71 -29.85
C TYR A 74 -16.34 5.01 -29.56
N GLU A 75 -17.45 5.68 -29.83
CA GLU A 75 -18.80 5.10 -29.73
C GLU A 75 -19.06 4.06 -30.82
N THR A 76 -18.70 4.37 -32.08
CA THR A 76 -18.90 3.42 -33.20
C THR A 76 -18.06 2.15 -33.07
N LEU A 77 -16.85 2.27 -32.54
CA LEU A 77 -15.94 1.14 -32.28
C LEU A 77 -16.29 0.36 -31.00
N GLN A 78 -17.30 0.80 -30.23
CA GLN A 78 -17.74 0.16 -28.98
C GLN A 78 -16.58 -0.13 -28.01
N CYS A 79 -15.60 0.77 -27.95
CA CYS A 79 -14.36 0.54 -27.21
C CYS A 79 -14.62 0.23 -25.72
N THR A 80 -15.67 0.79 -25.11
CA THR A 80 -16.01 0.53 -23.70
C THR A 80 -16.50 -0.89 -23.46
N GLU A 81 -17.39 -1.40 -24.31
CA GLU A 81 -17.93 -2.76 -24.22
C GLU A 81 -16.83 -3.77 -24.49
N HIS A 82 -16.01 -3.53 -25.51
CA HIS A 82 -14.86 -4.37 -25.82
C HIS A 82 -13.88 -4.44 -24.64
N ASN A 83 -13.52 -3.30 -24.04
CA ASN A 83 -12.66 -3.29 -22.85
C ASN A 83 -13.29 -4.03 -21.66
N SER A 84 -14.62 -3.93 -21.48
CA SER A 84 -15.30 -4.66 -20.40
C SER A 84 -15.32 -6.17 -20.61
N ILE A 85 -15.47 -6.63 -21.85
CA ILE A 85 -15.42 -8.05 -22.20
C ILE A 85 -14.00 -8.59 -21.99
N LEU A 86 -13.00 -7.86 -22.48
CA LEU A 86 -11.60 -8.22 -22.37
C LEU A 86 -11.13 -8.24 -20.90
N GLU A 87 -11.60 -7.30 -20.07
CA GLU A 87 -11.37 -7.32 -18.62
C GLU A 87 -11.93 -8.60 -17.98
N ARG A 88 -13.17 -8.99 -18.32
CA ARG A 88 -13.80 -10.20 -17.77
C ARG A 88 -13.05 -11.47 -18.20
N GLU A 89 -12.62 -11.53 -19.45
CA GLU A 89 -11.86 -12.66 -19.98
C GLU A 89 -10.50 -12.80 -19.27
N VAL A 90 -9.74 -11.70 -19.15
CA VAL A 90 -8.46 -11.69 -18.44
C VAL A 90 -8.61 -12.06 -16.96
N ILE A 91 -9.68 -11.61 -16.30
CA ILE A 91 -9.97 -12.03 -14.91
C ILE A 91 -10.26 -13.52 -14.84
N ALA A 92 -11.08 -14.06 -15.74
CA ALA A 92 -11.41 -15.49 -15.75
C ALA A 92 -10.18 -16.37 -16.01
N GLU A 93 -9.29 -15.96 -16.93
CA GLU A 93 -8.01 -16.64 -17.16
C GLU A 93 -7.09 -16.55 -15.95
N LEU A 94 -7.01 -15.37 -15.31
CA LEU A 94 -6.20 -15.18 -14.11
C LEU A 94 -6.69 -16.08 -12.95
N GLU A 95 -8.01 -16.18 -12.76
CA GLU A 95 -8.59 -17.08 -11.76
C GLU A 95 -8.24 -18.54 -12.04
N GLN A 96 -8.29 -18.99 -13.30
CA GLN A 96 -7.88 -20.34 -13.68
C GLN A 96 -6.40 -20.60 -13.38
N VAL A 97 -5.51 -19.66 -13.73
CA VAL A 97 -4.08 -19.78 -13.44
C VAL A 97 -3.81 -19.83 -11.94
N ILE A 98 -4.50 -19.02 -11.14
CA ILE A 98 -4.38 -19.03 -9.66
C ILE A 98 -4.85 -20.37 -9.09
N LEU A 99 -5.96 -20.92 -9.58
CA LEU A 99 -6.46 -22.23 -9.16
C LEU A 99 -5.46 -23.35 -9.45
N GLU A 100 -4.81 -23.32 -10.62
CA GLU A 100 -3.75 -24.29 -10.94
C GLU A 100 -2.49 -24.08 -10.09
N LEU A 101 -2.20 -22.84 -9.69
CA LEU A 101 -1.02 -22.51 -8.90
C LEU A 101 -1.15 -22.92 -7.43
N GLN A 102 -2.36 -22.89 -6.88
CA GLN A 102 -2.67 -23.22 -5.48
C GLN A 102 -2.08 -24.57 -5.01
N PRO A 103 -2.28 -25.72 -5.69
CA PRO A 103 -1.71 -26.99 -5.24
C PRO A 103 -0.18 -27.03 -5.33
N LEU A 104 0.45 -26.21 -6.17
CA LEU A 104 1.91 -26.09 -6.20
C LEU A 104 2.42 -25.21 -5.05
N GLU A 105 1.69 -24.15 -4.70
CA GLU A 105 2.02 -23.32 -3.53
C GLU A 105 1.88 -24.09 -2.21
N GLU A 106 0.85 -24.93 -2.08
CA GLU A 106 0.67 -25.81 -0.91
C GLU A 106 1.87 -26.75 -0.74
N LYS A 107 2.28 -27.46 -1.81
CA LYS A 107 3.47 -28.33 -1.78
C LYS A 107 4.76 -27.58 -1.45
N LYS A 108 4.89 -26.33 -1.93
CA LYS A 108 6.04 -25.48 -1.61
C LYS A 108 6.03 -25.12 -0.12
N LEU A 109 4.88 -24.74 0.42
CA LEU A 109 4.72 -24.38 1.84
C LEU A 109 5.03 -25.57 2.74
N GLU A 110 4.57 -26.77 2.39
CA GLU A 110 4.91 -27.99 3.12
C GLU A 110 6.43 -28.22 3.18
N LEU A 111 7.14 -27.96 2.08
CA LEU A 111 8.60 -28.07 2.04
C LEU A 111 9.27 -27.03 2.94
N GLU A 112 8.78 -25.79 2.94
CA GLU A 112 9.29 -24.70 3.78
C GLU A 112 9.09 -25.02 5.27
N VAL A 113 7.90 -25.48 5.66
CA VAL A 113 7.60 -25.92 7.03
C VAL A 113 8.46 -27.12 7.43
N ALA A 114 8.67 -28.09 6.54
CA ALA A 114 9.54 -29.22 6.80
C ALA A 114 11.01 -28.80 6.99
N ALA A 115 11.48 -27.80 6.24
CA ALA A 115 12.81 -27.24 6.39
C ALA A 115 12.96 -26.49 7.72
N GLU A 116 11.97 -25.68 8.10
CA GLU A 116 11.95 -24.96 9.38
C GLU A 116 11.97 -25.92 10.58
N ARG A 117 11.17 -26.99 10.54
CA ARG A 117 11.17 -28.02 11.59
C ARG A 117 12.55 -28.66 11.74
N ARG A 118 13.25 -28.93 10.65
CA ARG A 118 14.62 -29.47 10.68
C ARG A 118 15.59 -28.46 11.27
N ALA A 119 15.50 -27.18 10.91
CA ALA A 119 16.35 -26.13 11.47
C ALA A 119 16.13 -26.01 12.99
N ASN A 120 14.87 -26.00 13.42
CA ASN A 120 14.52 -25.97 14.85
C ASN A 120 15.01 -27.23 15.58
N LEU A 121 14.91 -28.41 14.96
CA LEU A 121 15.44 -29.64 15.55
C LEU A 121 16.96 -29.55 15.79
N HIS A 122 17.73 -29.02 14.83
CA HIS A 122 19.17 -28.83 15.02
C HIS A 122 19.47 -27.85 16.17
N SER A 123 18.71 -26.75 16.26
CA SER A 123 18.82 -25.81 17.39
C SER A 123 18.54 -26.48 18.74
N TRP A 124 17.51 -27.32 18.81
CA TRP A 124 17.17 -28.08 20.02
C TRP A 124 18.24 -29.14 20.36
N ILE A 125 18.77 -29.85 19.37
CA ILE A 125 19.88 -30.80 19.56
C ILE A 125 21.10 -30.08 20.13
N GLY A 126 21.44 -28.90 19.59
CA GLY A 126 22.53 -28.07 20.12
C GLY A 126 22.29 -27.67 21.58
N LEU A 127 21.07 -27.28 21.94
CA LEU A 127 20.71 -26.92 23.30
C LEU A 127 20.83 -28.12 24.27
N VAL A 128 20.33 -29.29 23.87
CA VAL A 128 20.42 -30.52 24.68
C VAL A 128 21.88 -30.95 24.85
N ALA A 129 22.69 -30.90 23.78
CA ALA A 129 24.11 -31.23 23.85
C ALA A 129 24.86 -30.33 24.85
N MET A 130 24.59 -29.02 24.85
CA MET A 130 25.17 -28.08 25.81
C MET A 130 24.73 -28.38 27.26
N ALA A 131 23.46 -28.74 27.46
CA ALA A 131 22.94 -29.10 28.78
C ALA A 131 23.56 -30.41 29.31
N VAL A 132 23.70 -31.42 28.45
CA VAL A 132 24.35 -32.70 28.79
C VAL A 132 25.82 -32.49 29.12
N GLN A 133 26.53 -31.69 28.32
CA GLN A 133 27.92 -31.34 28.58
C GLN A 133 28.10 -30.69 29.95
N PHE A 134 27.23 -29.75 30.31
CA PHE A 134 27.25 -29.11 31.63
C PHE A 134 26.93 -30.10 32.76
N GLY A 135 25.92 -30.96 32.58
CA GLY A 135 25.51 -31.96 33.57
C GLY A 135 26.58 -33.02 33.87
N ILE A 136 27.29 -33.50 32.83
CA ILE A 136 28.40 -34.45 32.98
C ILE A 136 29.53 -33.80 33.80
N LEU A 137 29.93 -32.57 33.45
CA LEU A 137 30.96 -31.86 34.19
C LEU A 137 30.56 -31.64 35.65
N ALA A 138 29.32 -31.20 35.90
CA ALA A 138 28.79 -31.01 37.25
C ALA A 138 28.82 -32.30 38.08
N ARG A 139 28.45 -33.44 37.48
CA ARG A 139 28.47 -34.74 38.16
C ARG A 139 29.89 -35.18 38.50
N LEU A 140 30.84 -35.07 37.56
CA LEU A 140 32.24 -35.42 37.79
C LEU A 140 32.88 -34.53 38.86
N THR A 141 32.56 -33.23 38.88
CA THR A 141 33.14 -32.26 39.83
C THR A 141 32.65 -32.40 41.27
N TRP A 142 31.48 -33.03 41.50
CA TRP A 142 30.89 -33.11 42.85
C TRP A 142 30.94 -34.50 43.50
N TRP A 143 31.09 -35.56 42.71
CA TRP A 143 31.00 -36.93 43.23
C TRP A 143 32.26 -37.78 43.03
N GLU A 144 32.95 -37.67 41.89
CA GLU A 144 34.10 -38.54 41.59
C GLU A 144 35.47 -37.87 41.72
N TYR A 145 35.60 -36.56 41.43
CA TYR A 145 36.90 -35.88 41.44
C TYR A 145 36.85 -34.51 42.11
N SER A 146 37.86 -34.20 42.92
CA SER A 146 38.10 -32.85 43.45
C SER A 146 38.35 -31.86 42.31
N TRP A 147 37.95 -30.61 42.53
CA TRP A 147 38.03 -29.51 41.54
C TRP A 147 39.43 -29.34 40.92
N ASP A 148 40.48 -29.64 41.67
CA ASP A 148 41.90 -29.55 41.27
C ASP A 148 42.29 -30.46 40.06
N ILE A 149 41.64 -31.63 39.92
CA ILE A 149 41.86 -32.54 38.78
C ILE A 149 41.00 -32.16 37.56
N MET A 150 39.88 -31.47 37.77
CA MET A 150 38.93 -31.10 36.72
C MET A 150 39.29 -29.78 36.02
N GLU A 151 40.13 -28.95 36.63
CA GLU A 151 40.60 -27.69 36.07
C GLU A 151 41.14 -27.83 34.62
N PRO A 152 42.15 -28.65 34.32
CA PRO A 152 42.65 -28.81 32.95
C PRO A 152 41.61 -29.42 31.99
N VAL A 153 40.76 -30.32 32.49
CA VAL A 153 39.76 -31.04 31.67
C VAL A 153 38.68 -30.08 31.18
N THR A 154 38.19 -29.19 32.04
CA THR A 154 37.17 -28.20 31.67
C THR A 154 37.68 -27.19 30.64
N TYR A 155 38.95 -26.80 30.69
CA TYR A 155 39.57 -25.94 29.67
C TYR A 155 39.59 -26.60 28.29
N PHE A 156 40.04 -27.87 28.20
CA PHE A 156 40.06 -28.58 26.93
C PHE A 156 38.65 -28.81 26.35
N VAL A 157 37.69 -29.16 27.20
CA VAL A 157 36.30 -29.36 26.78
C VAL A 157 35.69 -28.04 26.28
N THR A 158 35.91 -26.93 26.96
CA THR A 158 35.40 -25.61 26.54
C THR A 158 36.02 -25.17 25.22
N TYR A 159 37.33 -25.34 25.06
CA TYR A 159 38.03 -25.02 23.82
C TYR A 159 37.55 -25.90 22.65
N ALA A 160 37.41 -27.20 22.86
CA ALA A 160 36.88 -28.13 21.87
C ALA A 160 35.44 -27.81 21.47
N THR A 161 34.60 -27.41 22.43
CA THR A 161 33.21 -27.02 22.18
C THR A 161 33.14 -25.72 21.37
N GLY A 162 33.95 -24.71 21.74
CA GLY A 162 34.08 -23.47 20.98
C GLY A 162 34.59 -23.71 19.55
N MET A 163 35.57 -24.59 19.39
CA MET A 163 36.09 -25.01 18.08
C MET A 163 35.03 -25.73 17.26
N LEU A 164 34.26 -26.64 17.85
CA LEU A 164 33.17 -27.34 17.17
C LEU A 164 32.03 -26.40 16.78
N CYS A 165 31.66 -25.45 17.64
CA CYS A 165 30.72 -24.38 17.33
C CYS A 165 31.23 -23.52 16.16
N TYR A 166 32.52 -23.20 16.12
CA TYR A 166 33.11 -22.45 15.01
C TYR A 166 33.17 -23.25 13.71
N ILE A 167 33.51 -24.55 13.75
CA ILE A 167 33.48 -25.43 12.58
C ILE A 167 32.05 -25.56 12.07
N TYR A 168 31.09 -25.83 12.96
CA TYR A 168 29.67 -25.88 12.64
C TYR A 168 29.19 -24.57 12.04
N PHE A 169 29.61 -23.44 12.61
CA PHE A 169 29.35 -22.12 12.06
C PHE A 169 29.94 -21.98 10.66
N VAL A 170 31.20 -22.30 10.40
CA VAL A 170 31.80 -22.17 9.07
C VAL A 170 31.08 -23.04 8.03
N VAL A 171 30.68 -24.25 8.41
CA VAL A 171 29.94 -25.19 7.55
C VAL A 171 28.50 -24.74 7.32
N THR A 172 27.82 -24.21 8.34
CA THR A 172 26.38 -23.88 8.31
C THR A 172 26.12 -22.41 7.90
N ARG A 173 27.01 -21.48 8.23
CA ARG A 173 26.93 -20.03 7.94
C ARG A 173 27.54 -19.60 6.62
N GLN A 174 28.05 -20.52 5.80
CA GLN A 174 28.27 -20.20 4.38
C GLN A 174 26.98 -19.72 3.68
N GLU A 175 25.80 -19.92 4.27
CA GLU A 175 24.51 -19.49 3.72
C GLU A 175 24.19 -17.98 3.90
N TYR A 176 24.95 -17.19 4.68
CA TYR A 176 24.50 -15.84 5.12
C TYR A 176 25.28 -14.61 4.63
N MET A 177 26.37 -14.74 3.84
CA MET A 177 27.28 -13.61 3.59
C MET A 177 27.56 -13.24 2.12
N LEU A 178 26.75 -13.64 1.13
CA LEU A 178 26.90 -13.12 -0.25
C LEU A 178 25.60 -13.26 -1.08
N PRO A 179 24.79 -12.20 -1.29
CA PRO A 179 23.45 -12.33 -1.89
C PRO A 179 23.46 -12.84 -3.34
N GLU A 180 24.45 -12.50 -4.17
CA GLU A 180 24.43 -12.84 -5.61
C GLU A 180 24.92 -14.26 -5.94
N VAL A 181 26.01 -14.73 -5.32
CA VAL A 181 26.57 -16.07 -5.60
C VAL A 181 25.77 -17.18 -4.89
N MET A 182 25.15 -16.85 -3.75
CA MET A 182 24.29 -17.78 -3.01
C MET A 182 23.00 -18.07 -3.75
N ASN A 183 22.48 -17.12 -4.54
CA ASN A 183 21.26 -17.32 -5.29
C ASN A 183 21.36 -18.54 -6.23
N ARG A 184 22.54 -18.77 -6.85
CA ARG A 184 22.76 -19.94 -7.72
C ARG A 184 22.84 -21.27 -6.95
N ARG A 185 23.52 -21.31 -5.80
CA ARG A 185 23.63 -22.54 -4.99
C ARG A 185 22.31 -22.88 -4.31
N TYR A 186 21.65 -21.87 -3.75
CA TYR A 186 20.31 -21.95 -3.19
C TYR A 186 19.32 -22.42 -4.25
N LEU A 187 19.31 -21.81 -5.44
CA LEU A 187 18.43 -22.22 -6.54
C LEU A 187 18.68 -23.68 -6.95
N LYS A 188 19.95 -24.12 -7.06
CA LYS A 188 20.29 -25.53 -7.33
C LYS A 188 19.81 -26.47 -6.23
N ALA A 189 19.99 -26.11 -4.96
CA ALA A 189 19.56 -26.90 -3.82
C ALA A 189 18.02 -26.97 -3.74
N PHE A 190 17.35 -25.85 -3.97
CA PHE A 190 15.90 -25.73 -4.04
C PHE A 190 15.34 -26.58 -5.19
N HIS A 191 15.87 -26.46 -6.42
CA HIS A 191 15.50 -27.32 -7.55
C HIS A 191 15.67 -28.81 -7.23
N ARG A 192 16.76 -29.20 -6.55
CA ARG A 192 17.00 -30.59 -6.18
C ARG A 192 15.97 -31.08 -5.15
N ARG A 193 15.68 -30.29 -4.12
CA ARG A 193 14.69 -30.62 -3.07
C ARG A 193 13.28 -30.68 -3.66
N ALA A 194 12.94 -29.74 -4.52
CA ALA A 194 11.63 -29.68 -5.14
C ALA A 194 11.41 -30.79 -6.16
N LYS A 195 12.45 -31.20 -6.91
CA LYS A 195 12.43 -32.41 -7.75
C LYS A 195 12.18 -33.68 -6.92
N ALA A 196 12.70 -33.75 -5.69
CA ALA A 196 12.46 -34.90 -4.80
C ALA A 196 11.00 -34.98 -4.30
N VAL A 197 10.29 -33.86 -4.22
CA VAL A 197 8.87 -33.78 -3.84
C VAL A 197 7.94 -33.83 -5.07
N GLY A 198 8.51 -33.86 -6.29
CA GLY A 198 7.74 -33.85 -7.53
C GLY A 198 7.07 -32.50 -7.82
N LEU A 199 7.57 -31.40 -7.25
CA LEU A 199 7.15 -30.06 -7.63
C LEU A 199 7.83 -29.69 -8.96
N ASP A 200 7.04 -29.52 -10.01
CA ASP A 200 7.54 -29.05 -11.29
C ASP A 200 7.75 -27.53 -11.24
N LEU A 201 8.98 -27.12 -10.95
CA LEU A 201 9.36 -25.70 -10.88
C LEU A 201 9.20 -24.98 -12.21
N THR A 202 9.40 -25.70 -13.32
CA THR A 202 9.30 -25.10 -14.64
C THR A 202 7.86 -24.73 -14.93
N ARG A 203 6.91 -25.64 -14.64
CA ARG A 203 5.48 -25.35 -14.71
C ARG A 203 5.07 -24.24 -13.74
N TYR A 204 5.54 -24.29 -12.49
CA TYR A 204 5.25 -23.26 -11.48
C TYR A 204 5.69 -21.85 -11.94
N ASN A 205 6.91 -21.72 -12.44
CA ASN A 205 7.43 -20.45 -12.92
C ASN A 205 6.64 -19.95 -14.13
N MET A 206 6.32 -20.84 -15.08
CA MET A 206 5.49 -20.50 -16.23
C MET A 206 4.12 -19.97 -15.81
N LEU A 207 3.44 -20.61 -14.86
CA LEU A 207 2.16 -20.13 -14.33
C LEU A 207 2.30 -18.79 -13.58
N LYS A 208 3.38 -18.60 -12.82
CA LYS A 208 3.67 -17.31 -12.16
C LYS A 208 3.89 -16.20 -13.18
N ASP A 209 4.64 -16.47 -14.24
CA ASP A 209 4.91 -15.52 -15.32
C ASP A 209 3.61 -15.17 -16.06
N GLN A 210 2.79 -16.17 -16.40
CA GLN A 210 1.47 -15.97 -17.00
C GLN A 210 0.54 -15.14 -16.09
N ALA A 211 0.48 -15.45 -14.79
CA ALA A 211 -0.31 -14.67 -13.85
C ALA A 211 0.18 -13.22 -13.78
N TYR A 212 1.50 -12.99 -13.80
CA TYR A 212 2.08 -11.65 -13.82
C TYR A 212 1.72 -10.89 -15.10
N GLU A 213 1.82 -11.54 -16.27
CA GLU A 213 1.43 -10.95 -17.55
C GLU A 213 -0.07 -10.58 -17.56
N LEU A 214 -0.95 -11.46 -17.09
CA LEU A 214 -2.38 -11.20 -16.98
C LEU A 214 -2.68 -10.07 -16.00
N GLU A 215 -2.02 -10.01 -14.84
CA GLU A 215 -2.16 -8.91 -13.90
C GLU A 215 -1.71 -7.57 -14.48
N THR A 216 -0.58 -7.56 -15.22
CA THR A 216 -0.11 -6.33 -15.88
C THR A 216 -1.07 -5.88 -16.97
N THR A 217 -1.58 -6.82 -17.76
CA THR A 217 -2.59 -6.57 -18.79
C THR A 217 -3.88 -6.02 -18.17
N LEU A 218 -4.34 -6.61 -17.07
CA LEU A 218 -5.47 -6.10 -16.29
C LEU A 218 -5.23 -4.68 -15.76
N LYS A 219 -4.03 -4.39 -15.26
CA LYS A 219 -3.64 -3.03 -14.81
C LYS A 219 -3.67 -2.03 -15.96
N ILE A 220 -3.27 -2.43 -17.17
CA ILE A 220 -3.28 -1.60 -18.37
C ILE A 220 -4.70 -1.34 -18.85
N ILE A 221 -5.54 -2.38 -18.97
CA ILE A 221 -6.95 -2.29 -19.37
C ILE A 221 -7.72 -1.37 -18.41
N ARG A 222 -7.48 -1.53 -17.11
CA ARG A 222 -8.04 -0.66 -16.09
C ARG A 222 -7.48 0.76 -16.23
N GLY A 223 -6.20 0.91 -16.50
CA GLY A 223 -5.57 2.18 -16.87
C GLY A 223 -5.58 3.27 -15.78
N PRO A 224 -4.79 4.34 -15.97
CA PRO A 224 -4.75 5.47 -15.04
C PRO A 224 -6.02 6.32 -15.10
N LEU A 225 -6.70 6.37 -16.25
CA LEU A 225 -7.90 7.18 -16.47
C LEU A 225 -9.13 6.64 -15.72
N TRP A 226 -9.32 5.32 -15.66
CA TRP A 226 -10.41 4.72 -14.86
C TRP A 226 -10.18 4.93 -13.36
N ASN A 227 -8.93 4.74 -12.91
CA ASN A 227 -8.54 5.02 -11.52
C ASN A 227 -8.73 6.51 -11.17
N HIS A 228 -8.43 7.40 -12.11
CA HIS A 228 -8.66 8.84 -11.97
C HIS A 228 -10.15 9.16 -11.93
N LYS A 229 -10.95 8.65 -12.89
CA LYS A 229 -12.41 8.80 -12.94
C LYS A 229 -13.06 8.37 -11.63
N ASN A 230 -12.68 7.21 -11.10
CA ASN A 230 -13.23 6.70 -9.85
C ASN A 230 -12.82 7.54 -8.63
N LYS A 231 -11.57 8.02 -8.59
CA LYS A 231 -11.13 8.96 -7.54
C LYS A 231 -11.91 10.28 -7.61
N VAL A 232 -12.17 10.79 -8.81
CA VAL A 232 -12.97 12.01 -9.04
C VAL A 232 -14.42 11.79 -8.61
N GLU A 233 -15.05 10.69 -9.00
CA GLU A 233 -16.40 10.33 -8.59
C GLU A 233 -16.53 10.15 -7.07
N GLN A 234 -15.56 9.50 -6.42
CA GLN A 234 -15.52 9.36 -4.96
C GLN A 234 -15.43 10.73 -4.26
N LYS A 235 -14.56 11.63 -4.73
CA LYS A 235 -14.46 13.00 -4.21
C LYS A 235 -15.76 13.78 -4.39
N LEU A 236 -16.42 13.65 -5.54
CA LEU A 236 -17.72 14.27 -5.80
C LEU A 236 -18.80 13.73 -4.86
N ARG A 237 -18.88 12.40 -4.66
CA ARG A 237 -19.80 11.76 -3.71
C ARG A 237 -19.55 12.21 -2.27
N GLN A 238 -18.28 12.32 -1.86
CA GLN A 238 -17.91 12.79 -0.53
C GLN A 238 -18.28 14.26 -0.33
N LYS A 239 -18.08 15.10 -1.35
CA LYS A 239 -18.49 16.51 -1.36
C LYS A 239 -20.01 16.65 -1.25
N MET A 240 -20.77 15.88 -2.03
CA MET A 240 -22.24 15.81 -1.97
C MET A 240 -22.76 15.37 -0.59
N ARG A 241 -22.11 14.36 0.02
CA ARG A 241 -22.41 13.93 1.41
C ARG A 241 -22.14 15.06 2.41
N SER A 242 -20.98 15.73 2.32
CA SER A 242 -20.63 16.83 3.22
C SER A 242 -21.57 18.04 3.11
N SER A 243 -22.08 18.34 1.90
CA SER A 243 -23.08 19.39 1.67
C SER A 243 -24.48 19.01 2.12
N SER A 244 -24.84 17.72 2.07
CA SER A 244 -26.13 17.24 2.61
C SER A 244 -26.16 17.21 4.15
N SER A 245 -25.03 16.93 4.79
CA SER A 245 -24.92 17.02 6.25
C SER A 245 -25.00 18.47 6.76
N SER A 246 -24.50 19.44 6.00
CA SER A 246 -24.57 20.86 6.38
C SER A 246 -25.91 21.54 6.09
N SER A 247 -26.73 21.01 5.16
CA SER A 247 -28.09 21.49 4.93
C SER A 247 -29.13 20.86 5.89
N SER A 248 -28.87 19.65 6.39
CA SER A 248 -29.74 19.01 7.39
C SER A 248 -29.65 19.67 8.78
N SER A 249 -28.56 20.38 9.10
CA SER A 249 -28.39 21.10 10.37
C SER A 249 -28.97 22.53 10.36
N SER A 250 -29.32 23.09 9.20
CA SER A 250 -29.83 24.47 9.08
C SER A 250 -31.36 24.60 9.05
N SER A 251 -32.11 23.48 9.07
CA SER A 251 -33.59 23.49 9.04
C SER A 251 -34.28 23.44 10.41
N ARG A 252 -33.54 23.59 11.53
CA ARG A 252 -34.15 23.88 12.84
C ARG A 252 -34.23 25.40 13.09
N SER A 253 -35.04 26.12 12.31
CA SER A 253 -35.57 27.45 12.69
C SER A 253 -36.78 27.22 13.60
N ARG A 254 -36.72 27.55 14.89
CA ARG A 254 -36.90 28.88 15.50
C ARG A 254 -38.21 29.55 15.04
N SER A 255 -39.21 29.54 15.93
CA SER A 255 -40.36 30.46 15.90
C SER A 255 -40.41 31.24 17.22
N PRO A 256 -40.97 32.46 17.22
CA PRO A 256 -40.63 33.52 18.17
C PRO A 256 -41.67 33.76 19.28
N SER A 257 -41.29 34.66 20.18
CA SER A 257 -41.77 34.96 21.53
C SER A 257 -43.14 35.66 21.68
N SER A 258 -43.80 35.34 22.81
CA SER A 258 -44.50 36.20 23.81
C SER A 258 -45.45 37.35 23.41
N SER A 259 -46.64 37.38 24.03
CA SER A 259 -47.35 38.59 24.48
C SER A 259 -48.29 38.31 25.67
N PRO A 260 -48.69 39.31 26.50
CA PRO A 260 -49.07 39.15 27.91
C PRO A 260 -50.56 39.41 28.26
N SER A 261 -51.06 38.70 29.30
CA SER A 261 -52.16 38.96 30.29
C SER A 261 -53.59 39.37 29.80
N PRO A 262 -54.70 39.32 30.61
CA PRO A 262 -54.85 39.02 32.05
C PRO A 262 -56.01 38.04 32.47
N GLU A 263 -55.94 37.60 33.74
CA GLU A 263 -57.01 37.38 34.75
C GLU A 263 -58.40 36.78 34.39
N LYS A 264 -58.76 35.64 35.02
CA LYS A 264 -60.08 35.42 35.68
C LYS A 264 -60.11 34.20 36.63
N THR A 265 -60.27 34.50 37.91
CA THR A 265 -60.99 33.85 39.03
C THR A 265 -61.66 32.46 38.89
N LYS A 266 -61.33 31.56 39.85
CA LYS A 266 -62.14 30.64 40.76
C LYS A 266 -63.26 29.73 40.21
N PRO A 267 -63.85 28.80 41.00
CA PRO A 267 -63.48 28.09 42.26
C PRO A 267 -63.36 26.55 41.99
N THR A 268 -63.12 25.59 42.89
CA THR A 268 -63.45 25.32 44.30
C THR A 268 -62.52 24.20 44.77
#